data_AF-A0A923IBL0-F1
#
_entry.id   AF-A0A923IBL0-F1
#
_cell.length_a   1.000
_cell.length_b   1.000
_cell.length_c   1.000
_cell.angle_alpha   90.00
_cell.angle_beta   90.00
_cell.angle_gamma   90.00
#
_symmetry.space_group_name_H-M   'P 1'
#
loop_
_entity.id
_entity.type
_entity.pdbx_description
1 polymer ?
#
loop_
_entity_poly.entity_id
_entity_poly.type
_entity_poly.pdbx_seq_one_letter_code
_entity_poly.pdbx_strand_id
1 'polypeptide(L)'
;MLLIAVTGPVGSGKTTLLATLAAWSRAQGLAPDGFLARAVRRVNPLLGAAGYELEWVADGRVMPFAERSGLGRPAYVFCADTLNAARVWATGLRDEAPRPLVVLDEFGLLEARGEGHLALWPDLAAAEPEVVVISVRTDVLDAVKQRLGRPFDLVIDAGDPGAWEKLRSACREHRDWMRVGGYGAGAGGLEMSLGSALHGMKIPLRGLLMSSLQSSVMTLAGSGLGRRGRVVWVPLIAAGLKALSPAGSRLRPMLAISMQGLLYGGAVTALGWNALGVGLGGWLVGAWAASQGIVLQWLLVGEHLLRAYDALTGWVARHWHVGAPALGAVIAGWIVLWGAVAGVATLITWRRRSLPRRFQELMSRRLEGLRDPDAPPPTRRQAVLSGLRDLSRPAFWLPLLVIAAVVLAAGASWSDAAWMGVRAVTLGFLIFTAARSFEPRRLAAWLRRRGHWGPAVALEKALRGRERRRG
;
A
#
# COMPACT_ATOMS: atom_id res chain seq x y z
N MET A 1 -11.41 -6.73 0.90
CA MET A 1 -11.50 -8.14 1.32
C MET A 1 -10.13 -8.78 1.44
N LEU A 2 -9.73 -9.08 2.67
CA LEU A 2 -8.64 -10.00 3.02
C LEU A 2 -9.17 -11.44 2.97
N LEU A 3 -8.51 -12.31 2.21
CA LEU A 3 -8.92 -13.71 2.04
C LEU A 3 -7.90 -14.65 2.70
N ILE A 4 -8.34 -15.39 3.72
CA ILE A 4 -7.49 -16.28 4.52
C ILE A 4 -7.95 -17.73 4.34
N ALA A 5 -7.01 -18.64 4.06
CA ALA A 5 -7.25 -20.08 4.14
C ALA A 5 -6.78 -20.61 5.48
N VAL A 6 -7.62 -21.39 6.16
CA VAL A 6 -7.24 -22.24 7.28
C VAL A 6 -7.12 -23.67 6.75
N THR A 7 -5.92 -24.20 6.69
CA THR A 7 -5.63 -25.52 6.12
C THR A 7 -5.35 -26.55 7.17
N GLY A 8 -5.42 -27.83 6.81
CA GLY A 8 -5.09 -28.92 7.71
C GLY A 8 -5.81 -30.21 7.33
N PRO A 9 -5.31 -31.37 7.79
CA PRO A 9 -5.95 -32.66 7.55
C PRO A 9 -7.34 -32.73 8.20
N VAL A 10 -8.08 -33.79 7.87
CA VAL A 10 -9.36 -34.09 8.53
C VAL A 10 -9.12 -34.23 10.04
N GLY A 11 -9.93 -33.54 10.85
CA GLY A 11 -9.80 -33.59 12.30
C GLY A 11 -8.76 -32.64 12.92
N SER A 12 -8.05 -31.82 12.12
CA SER A 12 -7.02 -30.90 12.63
C SER A 12 -7.52 -29.67 13.40
N GLY A 13 -8.81 -29.64 13.78
CA GLY A 13 -9.39 -28.53 14.54
C GLY A 13 -9.76 -27.27 13.72
N LYS A 14 -9.83 -27.35 12.38
CA LYS A 14 -10.20 -26.19 11.51
C LYS A 14 -11.52 -25.53 11.93
N THR A 15 -12.59 -26.32 12.04
CA THR A 15 -13.92 -25.85 12.50
C THR A 15 -13.84 -25.20 13.88
N THR A 16 -13.06 -25.76 14.80
CA THR A 16 -12.86 -25.19 16.15
C THR A 16 -12.15 -23.85 16.09
N LEU A 17 -11.13 -23.71 15.24
CA LEU A 17 -10.40 -22.46 15.06
C LEU A 17 -11.32 -21.37 14.47
N LEU A 18 -12.14 -21.72 13.49
CA LEU A 18 -13.13 -20.82 12.89
C LEU A 18 -14.23 -20.40 13.88
N ALA A 19 -14.74 -21.34 14.68
CA ALA A 19 -15.69 -21.04 15.76
C ALA A 19 -15.09 -20.09 16.81
N THR A 20 -13.83 -20.31 17.18
CA THR A 20 -13.08 -19.44 18.11
C THR A 20 -12.93 -18.03 17.54
N LEU A 21 -12.64 -17.91 16.23
CA LEU A 21 -12.57 -16.62 15.55
C LEU A 21 -13.91 -15.88 15.55
N ALA A 22 -15.00 -16.57 15.22
CA ALA A 22 -16.33 -15.98 15.23
C ALA A 22 -16.72 -15.49 16.63
N ALA A 23 -16.49 -16.31 17.67
CA ALA A 23 -16.75 -15.94 19.06
C ALA A 23 -15.91 -14.72 19.50
N TRP A 24 -14.62 -14.69 19.17
CA TRP A 24 -13.76 -13.55 19.45
C TRP A 24 -14.23 -12.29 18.73
N SER A 25 -14.59 -12.39 17.44
CA SER A 25 -15.11 -11.26 16.65
C SER A 25 -16.36 -10.65 17.28
N ARG A 26 -17.29 -11.51 17.73
CA ARG A 26 -18.49 -11.10 18.49
C ARG A 26 -18.13 -10.40 19.80
N ALA A 27 -17.16 -10.93 20.55
CA ALA A 27 -16.67 -10.29 21.78
C ALA A 27 -16.00 -8.92 21.54
N GLN A 28 -15.56 -8.62 20.32
CA GLN A 28 -15.08 -7.28 19.92
C GLN A 28 -16.21 -6.35 19.46
N GLY A 29 -17.49 -6.75 19.61
CA GLY A 29 -18.65 -5.98 19.17
C GLY A 29 -18.87 -6.00 17.66
N LEU A 30 -18.28 -6.96 16.94
CA LEU A 30 -18.49 -7.13 15.50
C LEU A 30 -19.55 -8.19 15.25
N ALA A 31 -20.27 -8.08 14.14
CA ALA A 31 -21.23 -9.09 13.69
C ALA A 31 -20.54 -10.03 12.68
N PRO A 32 -19.96 -11.18 13.11
CA PRO A 32 -19.48 -12.18 12.18
C PRO A 32 -20.66 -12.89 11.49
N ASP A 33 -20.44 -13.35 10.27
CA ASP A 33 -21.44 -14.03 9.44
C ASP A 33 -20.83 -15.27 8.76
N GLY A 34 -21.66 -16.03 8.04
CA GLY A 34 -21.27 -17.29 7.38
C GLY A 34 -21.73 -18.53 8.14
N PHE A 35 -21.06 -19.65 7.94
CA PHE A 35 -21.48 -20.94 8.50
C PHE A 35 -20.30 -21.85 8.84
N LEU A 36 -20.52 -22.76 9.78
CA LEU A 36 -19.59 -23.77 10.26
C LEU A 36 -20.13 -25.17 9.96
N ALA A 37 -19.30 -26.09 9.44
CA ALA A 37 -19.70 -27.48 9.17
C ALA A 37 -19.38 -28.36 10.37
N ARG A 38 -20.40 -28.63 11.19
CA ARG A 38 -20.28 -29.46 12.40
C ARG A 38 -20.46 -30.93 12.07
N ALA A 39 -19.54 -31.76 12.54
CA ALA A 39 -19.62 -33.21 12.38
C ALA A 39 -20.69 -33.82 13.30
N VAL A 40 -21.66 -34.52 12.71
CA VAL A 40 -22.65 -35.33 13.42
C VAL A 40 -22.11 -36.76 13.52
N ARG A 41 -21.83 -37.20 14.76
CA ARG A 41 -21.27 -38.52 15.12
C ARG A 41 -19.99 -38.89 14.36
N ARG A 42 -18.86 -38.68 15.03
CA ARG A 42 -17.52 -39.02 14.52
C ARG A 42 -16.99 -40.26 15.23
N VAL A 43 -16.98 -41.40 14.55
CA VAL A 43 -16.45 -42.66 15.09
C VAL A 43 -14.92 -42.66 15.09
N ASN A 44 -14.29 -42.06 14.08
CA ASN A 44 -12.83 -41.92 13.99
C ASN A 44 -12.45 -40.48 13.57
N PRO A 45 -11.59 -39.78 14.33
CA PRO A 45 -11.13 -38.42 14.01
C PRO A 45 -10.48 -38.26 12.63
N LEU A 46 -9.83 -39.31 12.15
CA LEU A 46 -9.10 -39.36 10.88
C LEU A 46 -10.02 -39.65 9.67
N LEU A 47 -11.27 -40.04 9.93
CA LEU A 47 -12.28 -40.26 8.91
C LEU A 47 -13.30 -39.11 8.88
N GLY A 48 -13.95 -38.92 7.74
CA GLY A 48 -15.11 -38.04 7.65
C GLY A 48 -16.24 -38.52 8.55
N ALA A 49 -17.07 -37.61 9.05
CA ALA A 49 -18.19 -37.92 9.93
C ALA A 49 -19.28 -38.79 9.25
N ALA A 50 -20.22 -39.30 10.05
CA ALA A 50 -21.41 -39.97 9.53
C ALA A 50 -22.36 -38.96 8.86
N GLY A 51 -22.40 -37.73 9.37
CA GLY A 51 -23.05 -36.60 8.71
C GLY A 51 -22.45 -35.26 9.15
N TYR A 52 -22.94 -34.19 8.55
CA TYR A 52 -22.59 -32.82 8.86
C TYR A 52 -23.85 -31.96 8.93
N GLU A 53 -23.81 -30.98 9.82
CA GLU A 53 -24.78 -29.89 9.95
C GLU A 53 -24.09 -28.56 9.67
N LEU A 54 -24.80 -27.61 9.06
CA LEU A 54 -24.35 -26.23 8.97
C LEU A 54 -24.92 -25.42 10.13
N GLU A 55 -24.03 -24.86 10.94
CA GLU A 55 -24.35 -23.88 11.98
C GLU A 55 -24.09 -22.47 11.44
N TRP A 56 -25.13 -21.67 11.33
CA TRP A 56 -25.07 -20.27 10.91
C TRP A 56 -24.39 -19.43 11.99
N VAL A 57 -23.36 -18.68 11.60
CA VAL A 57 -22.53 -17.90 12.54
C VAL A 57 -23.30 -16.71 13.08
N ALA A 58 -24.19 -16.10 12.30
CA ALA A 58 -24.90 -14.88 12.69
C ALA A 58 -25.87 -15.12 13.87
N ASP A 59 -26.70 -16.16 13.76
CA ASP A 59 -27.84 -16.43 14.65
C ASP A 59 -27.76 -17.78 15.40
N GLY A 60 -26.77 -18.62 15.09
CA GLY A 60 -26.62 -19.96 15.66
C GLY A 60 -27.60 -20.99 15.11
N ARG A 61 -28.35 -20.67 14.05
CA ARG A 61 -29.30 -21.60 13.43
C ARG A 61 -28.55 -22.81 12.87
N VAL A 62 -29.03 -24.02 13.18
CA VAL A 62 -28.43 -25.27 12.70
C VAL A 62 -29.34 -25.93 11.67
N MET A 63 -28.77 -26.41 10.56
CA MET A 63 -29.50 -27.13 9.50
C MET A 63 -28.75 -28.39 9.06
N PRO A 64 -29.45 -29.50 8.77
CA PRO A 64 -28.82 -30.72 8.25
C PRO A 64 -28.18 -30.43 6.90
N PHE A 65 -26.94 -30.88 6.68
CA PHE A 65 -26.20 -30.50 5.47
C PHE A 65 -25.82 -31.68 4.60
N ALA A 66 -25.12 -32.66 5.16
CA ALA A 66 -24.60 -33.78 4.39
C ALA A 66 -24.67 -35.07 5.20
N GLU A 67 -25.16 -36.15 4.60
CA GLU A 67 -25.17 -37.48 5.23
C GLU A 67 -24.38 -38.46 4.38
N ARG A 68 -23.61 -39.33 5.04
CA ARG A 68 -22.77 -40.30 4.35
C ARG A 68 -23.63 -41.35 3.67
N SER A 69 -23.47 -41.51 2.36
CA SER A 69 -24.11 -42.58 1.60
C SER A 69 -23.43 -43.91 1.92
N GLY A 70 -24.17 -44.87 2.47
CA GLY A 70 -23.61 -46.13 2.98
C GLY A 70 -22.96 -47.04 1.94
N LEU A 71 -23.24 -46.89 0.63
CA LEU A 71 -22.93 -47.89 -0.39
C LEU A 71 -22.53 -47.34 -1.79
N GLY A 72 -21.93 -46.15 -1.90
CA GLY A 72 -21.43 -45.69 -3.21
C GLY A 72 -20.92 -44.24 -3.29
N ARG A 73 -20.40 -43.86 -4.48
CA ARG A 73 -20.13 -42.46 -4.85
C ARG A 73 -21.42 -41.83 -5.40
N PRO A 74 -21.79 -40.59 -5.01
CA PRO A 74 -21.04 -39.68 -4.15
C PRO A 74 -21.07 -40.11 -2.67
N ALA A 75 -19.96 -39.87 -1.97
CA ALA A 75 -19.77 -40.32 -0.59
C ALA A 75 -20.73 -39.64 0.41
N TYR A 76 -21.35 -38.52 0.02
CA TYR A 76 -22.35 -37.80 0.80
C TYR A 76 -23.54 -37.40 -0.08
N VAL A 77 -24.73 -37.43 0.52
CA VAL A 77 -25.96 -36.83 -0.02
C VAL A 77 -26.17 -35.50 0.69
N PHE A 78 -26.36 -34.43 -0.08
CA PHE A 78 -26.52 -33.07 0.45
C PHE A 78 -27.99 -32.66 0.55
N CYS A 79 -28.35 -31.96 1.62
CA CYS A 79 -29.69 -31.41 1.81
C CYS A 79 -29.92 -30.20 0.89
N ALA A 80 -30.93 -30.31 0.01
CA ALA A 80 -31.26 -29.26 -0.95
C ALA A 80 -31.72 -27.96 -0.26
N ASP A 81 -32.50 -28.06 0.81
CA ASP A 81 -32.99 -26.89 1.55
C ASP A 81 -31.86 -26.09 2.18
N THR A 82 -30.87 -26.76 2.76
CA THR A 82 -29.68 -26.13 3.34
C THR A 82 -28.80 -25.49 2.27
N LEU A 83 -28.64 -26.12 1.11
CA LEU A 83 -27.94 -25.53 -0.03
C LEU A 83 -28.68 -24.29 -0.57
N ASN A 84 -30.01 -24.33 -0.63
CA ASN A 84 -30.83 -23.20 -1.04
C ASN A 84 -30.75 -22.05 -0.02
N ALA A 85 -30.84 -22.35 1.27
CA ALA A 85 -30.65 -21.38 2.34
C ALA A 85 -29.27 -20.71 2.26
N ALA A 86 -28.22 -21.48 1.94
CA ALA A 86 -26.88 -20.94 1.75
C ALA A 86 -26.78 -20.00 0.54
N ARG A 87 -27.46 -20.32 -0.57
CA ARG A 87 -27.55 -19.43 -1.74
C ARG A 87 -28.29 -18.14 -1.41
N VAL A 88 -29.47 -18.22 -0.78
CA VAL A 88 -30.27 -17.06 -0.38
C VAL A 88 -29.48 -16.13 0.54
N TRP A 89 -28.78 -16.71 1.53
CA TRP A 89 -27.87 -15.96 2.39
C TRP A 89 -26.79 -15.24 1.58
N ALA A 90 -26.06 -15.94 0.72
CA ALA A 90 -24.98 -15.34 -0.07
C ALA A 90 -25.47 -14.21 -0.98
N THR A 91 -26.64 -14.36 -1.59
CA THR A 91 -27.26 -13.29 -2.40
C THR A 91 -27.65 -12.09 -1.57
N GLY A 92 -28.20 -12.29 -0.36
CA GLY A 92 -28.63 -11.23 0.54
C GLY A 92 -27.48 -10.39 1.10
N LEU A 93 -26.24 -10.91 1.12
CA LEU A 93 -25.07 -10.15 1.57
C LEU A 93 -24.80 -8.87 0.76
N ARG A 94 -25.30 -8.78 -0.48
CA ARG A 94 -25.11 -7.62 -1.35
C ARG A 94 -25.94 -6.41 -0.94
N ASP A 95 -27.09 -6.65 -0.31
CA ASP A 95 -28.08 -5.62 0.02
C ASP A 95 -27.79 -4.93 1.36
N GLU A 96 -26.83 -5.47 2.11
CA GLU A 96 -26.44 -4.98 3.43
C GLU A 96 -25.06 -4.28 3.42
N ALA A 97 -24.73 -3.63 4.54
CA ALA A 97 -23.39 -3.10 4.74
C ALA A 97 -22.35 -4.25 4.74
N PRO A 98 -21.14 -4.04 4.18
CA PRO A 98 -20.11 -5.07 4.09
C PRO A 98 -19.84 -5.72 5.46
N ARG A 99 -19.92 -7.04 5.51
CA ARG A 99 -19.71 -7.80 6.75
C ARG A 99 -18.25 -7.69 7.22
N PRO A 100 -18.00 -7.47 8.53
CA PRO A 100 -16.64 -7.34 9.06
C PRO A 100 -15.85 -8.67 9.00
N LEU A 101 -16.56 -9.79 9.11
CA LEU A 101 -15.98 -11.13 9.03
C LEU A 101 -17.01 -12.11 8.45
N VAL A 102 -16.62 -12.86 7.42
CA VAL A 102 -17.36 -14.02 6.92
C VAL A 102 -16.52 -15.27 7.08
N VAL A 103 -17.11 -16.31 7.63
CA VAL A 103 -16.47 -17.61 7.87
C VAL A 103 -17.16 -18.69 7.05
N LEU A 104 -16.40 -19.50 6.33
CA LEU A 104 -16.92 -20.61 5.54
C LEU A 104 -16.19 -21.91 5.88
N ASP A 105 -16.94 -22.95 6.22
CA ASP A 105 -16.43 -24.28 6.55
C ASP A 105 -17.31 -25.34 5.86
N GLU A 106 -16.81 -26.33 5.12
CA GLU A 106 -15.42 -26.61 4.70
C GLU A 106 -15.33 -26.66 3.17
N PHE A 107 -14.25 -26.10 2.60
CA PHE A 107 -13.92 -26.24 1.18
C PHE A 107 -13.07 -27.49 0.96
N GLY A 108 -13.61 -28.46 0.22
CA GLY A 108 -13.01 -29.77 -0.01
C GLY A 108 -13.00 -30.18 -1.48
N LEU A 109 -13.21 -31.47 -1.71
CA LEU A 109 -13.11 -32.09 -3.05
C LEU A 109 -14.18 -31.58 -4.02
N LEU A 110 -15.35 -31.15 -3.54
CA LEU A 110 -16.42 -30.62 -4.39
C LEU A 110 -16.08 -29.22 -4.89
N GLU A 111 -15.61 -28.35 -4.00
CA GLU A 111 -15.20 -26.99 -4.33
C GLU A 111 -14.01 -26.98 -5.29
N ALA A 112 -13.09 -27.94 -5.15
CA ALA A 112 -12.00 -28.15 -6.11
C ALA A 112 -12.50 -28.47 -7.53
N ARG A 113 -13.63 -29.16 -7.65
CA ARG A 113 -14.27 -29.50 -8.94
C ARG A 113 -15.12 -28.37 -9.50
N GLY A 114 -15.41 -27.33 -8.73
CA GLY A 114 -16.28 -26.23 -9.15
C GLY A 114 -17.68 -26.27 -8.54
N GLU A 115 -17.93 -27.19 -7.60
CA GLU A 115 -19.25 -27.47 -7.03
C GLU A 115 -19.32 -26.99 -5.56
N GLY A 116 -20.39 -27.36 -4.86
CA GLY A 116 -20.55 -27.10 -3.42
C GLY A 116 -20.62 -25.61 -3.09
N HIS A 117 -19.86 -25.19 -2.07
CA HIS A 117 -19.85 -23.81 -1.60
C HIS A 117 -19.19 -22.83 -2.56
N LEU A 118 -18.46 -23.30 -3.59
CA LEU A 118 -17.88 -22.41 -4.59
C LEU A 118 -18.96 -21.63 -5.36
N ALA A 119 -20.16 -22.19 -5.50
CA ALA A 119 -21.29 -21.50 -6.13
C ALA A 119 -21.68 -20.20 -5.41
N LEU A 120 -21.34 -20.05 -4.13
CA LEU A 120 -21.62 -18.86 -3.32
C LEU A 120 -20.57 -17.76 -3.53
N TRP A 121 -19.41 -18.11 -4.11
CA TRP A 121 -18.27 -17.21 -4.21
C TRP A 121 -18.52 -15.93 -5.02
N PRO A 122 -19.20 -15.95 -6.18
CA PRO A 122 -19.47 -14.74 -6.95
C PRO A 122 -20.24 -13.69 -6.15
N ASP A 123 -21.27 -14.11 -5.40
CA ASP A 123 -22.09 -13.21 -4.57
C ASP A 123 -21.34 -12.72 -3.35
N LEU A 124 -20.62 -13.61 -2.66
CA LEU A 124 -19.79 -13.24 -1.53
C LEU A 124 -18.68 -12.25 -1.92
N ALA A 125 -18.00 -12.49 -3.05
CA ALA A 125 -16.94 -11.61 -3.53
C ALA A 125 -17.50 -10.23 -3.92
N ALA A 126 -18.70 -10.19 -4.50
CA ALA A 126 -19.38 -8.95 -4.87
C ALA A 126 -19.91 -8.16 -3.65
N ALA A 127 -20.25 -8.82 -2.55
CA ALA A 127 -20.63 -8.18 -1.28
C ALA A 127 -19.43 -7.50 -0.57
N GLU A 128 -18.20 -7.70 -1.06
CA GLU A 128 -16.95 -7.10 -0.57
C GLU A 128 -16.76 -7.12 0.97
N PRO A 129 -16.95 -8.27 1.66
CA PRO A 129 -16.70 -8.35 3.09
C PRO A 129 -15.27 -7.93 3.45
N GLU A 130 -15.07 -7.42 4.67
CA GLU A 130 -13.75 -6.96 5.10
C GLU A 130 -12.75 -8.11 5.14
N VAL A 131 -13.12 -9.20 5.82
CA VAL A 131 -12.31 -10.41 5.98
C VAL A 131 -13.15 -11.64 5.66
N VAL A 132 -12.61 -12.55 4.86
CA VAL A 132 -13.18 -13.88 4.61
C VAL A 132 -12.17 -14.92 5.04
N VAL A 133 -12.62 -15.86 5.87
CA VAL A 133 -11.81 -16.99 6.33
C VAL A 133 -12.49 -18.28 5.90
N ILE A 134 -11.78 -19.07 5.10
CA ILE A 134 -12.28 -20.31 4.53
C ILE A 134 -11.43 -21.46 5.09
N SER A 135 -12.05 -22.50 5.66
CA SER A 135 -11.31 -23.73 5.91
C SER A 135 -11.17 -24.51 4.61
N VAL A 136 -9.96 -24.99 4.32
CA VAL A 136 -9.66 -25.70 3.07
C VAL A 136 -8.87 -26.96 3.39
N ARG A 137 -9.23 -28.10 2.80
CA ARG A 137 -8.38 -29.29 2.94
C ARG A 137 -7.03 -29.08 2.25
N THR A 138 -5.95 -29.52 2.90
CA THR A 138 -4.58 -29.28 2.42
C THR A 138 -4.32 -29.85 1.02
N ASP A 139 -4.92 -31.00 0.70
CA ASP A 139 -4.77 -31.72 -0.57
C ASP A 139 -5.42 -31.04 -1.79
N VAL A 140 -6.37 -30.13 -1.56
CA VAL A 140 -7.12 -29.44 -2.63
C VAL A 140 -6.89 -27.93 -2.65
N LEU A 141 -5.99 -27.42 -1.81
CA LEU A 141 -5.76 -26.00 -1.63
C LEU A 141 -5.50 -25.27 -2.97
N ASP A 142 -4.63 -25.81 -3.82
CA ASP A 142 -4.28 -25.18 -5.10
C ASP A 142 -5.41 -25.24 -6.13
N ALA A 143 -6.19 -26.32 -6.15
CA ALA A 143 -7.38 -26.41 -6.99
C ALA A 143 -8.43 -25.37 -6.56
N VAL A 144 -8.68 -25.22 -5.26
CA VAL A 144 -9.58 -24.19 -4.73
C VAL A 144 -9.08 -22.78 -5.06
N LYS A 145 -7.77 -22.50 -4.94
CA LYS A 145 -7.18 -21.21 -5.34
C LYS A 145 -7.47 -20.87 -6.80
N GLN A 146 -7.31 -21.83 -7.71
CA GLN A 146 -7.59 -21.63 -9.13
C GLN A 146 -9.07 -21.35 -9.38
N ARG A 147 -9.95 -22.08 -8.69
CA ARG A 147 -11.40 -21.95 -8.81
C ARG A 147 -11.95 -20.63 -8.28
N LEU A 148 -11.39 -20.10 -7.19
CA LEU A 148 -11.75 -18.79 -6.65
C LEU A 148 -11.32 -17.63 -7.58
N GLY A 149 -10.45 -17.89 -8.56
CA GLY A 149 -9.93 -16.86 -9.48
C GLY A 149 -9.01 -15.84 -8.80
N ARG A 150 -8.60 -16.07 -7.54
CA ARG A 150 -7.63 -15.24 -6.81
C ARG A 150 -6.84 -16.06 -5.78
N PRO A 151 -5.59 -15.68 -5.48
CA PRO A 151 -4.84 -16.32 -4.41
C PRO A 151 -5.40 -15.96 -3.04
N PHE A 152 -5.17 -16.84 -2.06
CA PHE A 152 -5.28 -16.51 -0.64
C PHE A 152 -4.19 -15.48 -0.27
N ASP A 153 -4.56 -14.48 0.52
CA ASP A 153 -3.63 -13.48 1.05
C ASP A 153 -2.78 -14.07 2.18
N LEU A 154 -3.38 -15.01 2.94
CA LEU A 154 -2.72 -15.72 4.03
C LEU A 154 -3.22 -17.17 4.06
N VAL A 155 -2.30 -18.10 4.31
CA VAL A 155 -2.60 -19.53 4.52
C VAL A 155 -2.07 -19.89 5.90
N ILE A 156 -2.93 -20.43 6.75
CA ILE A 156 -2.62 -20.79 8.14
C ILE A 156 -2.92 -22.28 8.31
N ASP A 157 -1.93 -23.06 8.72
CA ASP A 157 -2.16 -24.44 9.11
C ASP A 157 -2.82 -24.48 10.49
N ALA A 158 -3.98 -25.12 10.61
CA ALA A 158 -4.71 -25.29 11.87
C ALA A 158 -3.97 -26.17 12.87
N GLY A 159 -3.05 -27.03 12.41
CA GLY A 159 -2.18 -27.83 13.27
C GLY A 159 -1.04 -27.04 13.91
N ASP A 160 -0.78 -25.82 13.46
CA ASP A 160 0.26 -24.95 14.03
C ASP A 160 -0.16 -24.47 15.43
N PRO A 161 0.67 -24.67 16.48
CA PRO A 161 0.39 -24.14 17.83
C PRO A 161 0.11 -22.62 17.85
N GLY A 162 0.67 -21.87 16.91
CA GLY A 162 0.47 -20.43 16.75
C GLY A 162 -0.69 -20.04 15.83
N ALA A 163 -1.49 -21.00 15.31
CA ALA A 163 -2.53 -20.74 14.31
C ALA A 163 -3.54 -19.68 14.76
N TRP A 164 -3.99 -19.78 16.02
CA TRP A 164 -4.91 -18.82 16.62
C TRP A 164 -4.34 -17.41 16.64
N GLU A 165 -3.10 -17.24 17.10
CA GLU A 165 -2.48 -15.91 17.18
C GLU A 165 -2.25 -15.31 15.79
N LYS A 166 -1.85 -16.12 14.82
CA LYS A 166 -1.70 -15.69 13.42
C LYS A 166 -3.02 -15.22 12.82
N LEU A 167 -4.11 -15.97 13.04
CA LEU A 167 -5.43 -15.63 12.52
C LEU A 167 -5.99 -14.37 13.20
N ARG A 168 -5.92 -14.31 14.53
CA ARG A 168 -6.35 -13.17 15.34
C ARG A 168 -5.58 -11.89 14.98
N SER A 169 -4.26 -11.98 14.87
CA SER A 169 -3.43 -10.86 14.49
C SER A 169 -3.73 -10.38 13.06
N ALA A 170 -3.93 -11.29 12.09
CA ALA A 170 -4.30 -10.92 10.73
C ALA A 170 -5.61 -10.11 10.67
N CYS A 171 -6.66 -10.56 11.37
CA CYS A 171 -7.93 -9.83 11.44
C CYS A 171 -7.78 -8.44 12.09
N ARG A 172 -7.00 -8.32 13.17
CA ARG A 172 -6.73 -7.03 13.82
C ARG A 172 -5.92 -6.08 12.93
N GLU A 173 -4.88 -6.61 12.30
CA GLU A 173 -3.97 -5.84 11.45
C GLU A 173 -4.60 -5.43 10.13
N HIS A 174 -5.61 -6.15 9.65
CA HIS A 174 -6.35 -5.80 8.44
C HIS A 174 -6.83 -4.35 8.48
N ARG A 175 -7.43 -3.90 9.60
CA ARG A 175 -7.93 -2.52 9.76
C ARG A 175 -6.84 -1.47 9.61
N ASP A 176 -5.67 -1.72 10.20
CA ASP A 176 -4.49 -0.84 10.05
C ASP A 176 -4.09 -0.73 8.58
N TRP A 177 -4.00 -1.84 7.87
CA TRP A 177 -3.63 -1.86 6.45
C TRP A 177 -4.70 -1.23 5.55
N MET A 178 -5.98 -1.41 5.87
CA MET A 178 -7.09 -0.76 5.19
C MET A 178 -7.08 0.75 5.36
N ARG A 179 -6.67 1.23 6.56
CA ARG A 179 -6.44 2.65 6.85
C ARG A 179 -5.24 3.18 6.08
N VAL A 180 -4.10 2.49 6.13
CA VAL A 180 -2.89 2.85 5.38
C VAL A 180 -3.18 2.98 3.88
N GLY A 181 -3.88 2.00 3.30
CA GLY A 181 -4.28 2.03 1.89
C GLY A 181 -5.20 3.20 1.56
N GLY A 182 -6.18 3.50 2.42
CA GLY A 182 -7.09 4.63 2.24
C GLY A 182 -6.39 5.99 2.30
N TYR A 183 -5.55 6.22 3.32
CA TYR A 183 -4.77 7.44 3.42
C TYR A 183 -3.71 7.55 2.32
N GLY A 184 -3.10 6.44 1.91
CA GLY A 184 -2.16 6.41 0.78
C GLY A 184 -2.82 6.76 -0.55
N ALA A 185 -4.04 6.28 -0.79
CA ALA A 185 -4.85 6.66 -1.94
C ALA A 185 -5.22 8.14 -1.92
N GLY A 186 -5.70 8.65 -0.77
CA GLY A 186 -6.04 10.07 -0.62
C GLY A 186 -4.83 10.99 -0.76
N ALA A 187 -3.67 10.61 -0.20
CA ALA A 187 -2.41 11.33 -0.36
C ALA A 187 -1.96 11.35 -1.83
N GLY A 188 -2.05 10.22 -2.53
CA GLY A 188 -1.79 10.14 -3.97
C GLY A 188 -2.70 11.06 -4.78
N GLY A 189 -3.99 11.14 -4.41
CA GLY A 189 -4.98 12.04 -5.01
C GLY A 189 -4.63 13.51 -4.80
N LEU A 190 -4.32 13.89 -3.55
CA LEU A 190 -3.85 15.25 -3.23
C LEU A 190 -2.64 15.65 -4.07
N GLU A 191 -1.63 14.78 -4.16
CA GLU A 191 -0.39 15.03 -4.92
C GLU A 191 -0.64 15.22 -6.43
N MET A 192 -1.70 14.65 -6.97
CA MET A 192 -2.06 14.80 -8.38
C MET A 192 -2.91 16.05 -8.61
N SER A 193 -3.94 16.28 -7.79
CA SER A 193 -4.86 17.41 -7.96
C SER A 193 -4.24 18.72 -7.51
N LEU A 194 -3.76 18.79 -6.26
CA LEU A 194 -3.19 20.02 -5.72
C LEU A 194 -1.82 20.30 -6.36
N GLY A 195 -1.02 19.25 -6.59
CA GLY A 195 0.27 19.39 -7.25
C GLY A 195 0.18 19.99 -8.67
N SER A 196 -0.82 19.58 -9.47
CA SER A 196 -1.05 20.13 -10.80
C SER A 196 -1.65 21.55 -10.76
N ALA A 197 -2.59 21.82 -9.86
CA ALA A 197 -3.18 23.14 -9.68
C ALA A 197 -2.14 24.19 -9.25
N LEU A 198 -1.32 23.88 -8.24
CA LEU A 198 -0.22 24.75 -7.80
C LEU A 198 0.82 24.98 -8.89
N HIS A 199 1.04 23.99 -9.76
CA HIS A 199 1.93 24.13 -10.91
C HIS A 199 1.36 25.10 -11.95
N GLY A 200 0.06 25.01 -12.24
CA GLY A 200 -0.63 25.91 -13.16
C GLY A 200 -0.69 27.36 -12.66
N MET A 201 -0.89 27.54 -11.34
CA MET A 201 -0.99 28.86 -10.71
C MET A 201 0.37 29.53 -10.38
N LYS A 202 1.51 28.86 -10.67
CA LYS A 202 2.87 29.35 -10.37
C LYS A 202 3.07 29.82 -8.92
N ILE A 203 2.42 29.18 -7.95
CA ILE A 203 2.50 29.60 -6.54
C ILE A 203 3.92 29.35 -5.99
N PRO A 204 4.58 30.36 -5.40
CA PRO A 204 5.89 30.18 -4.76
C PRO A 204 5.79 29.24 -3.55
N LEU A 205 6.89 28.57 -3.19
CA LEU A 205 6.98 27.68 -2.02
C LEU A 205 6.02 26.48 -2.00
N ARG A 206 5.50 26.06 -3.17
CA ARG A 206 4.65 24.86 -3.30
C ARG A 206 5.21 23.61 -2.60
N GLY A 207 6.54 23.43 -2.61
CA GLY A 207 7.19 22.28 -1.97
C GLY A 207 7.02 22.27 -0.45
N LEU A 208 7.00 23.43 0.19
CA LEU A 208 6.79 23.58 1.62
C LEU A 208 5.33 23.23 1.99
N LEU A 209 4.38 23.70 1.18
CA LEU A 209 2.96 23.38 1.36
C LEU A 209 2.71 21.86 1.20
N MET A 210 3.20 21.25 0.13
CA MET A 210 3.00 19.82 -0.14
C MET A 210 3.65 18.94 0.93
N SER A 211 4.88 19.25 1.37
CA SER A 211 5.55 18.48 2.43
C SER A 211 4.87 18.63 3.80
N SER A 212 4.37 19.81 4.13
CA SER A 212 3.58 20.04 5.35
C SER A 212 2.24 19.29 5.34
N LEU A 213 1.58 19.24 4.17
CA LEU A 213 0.36 18.44 4.01
C LEU A 213 0.65 16.95 4.11
N GLN A 214 1.71 16.47 3.46
CA GLN A 214 2.08 15.05 3.48
C GLN A 214 2.39 14.56 4.90
N SER A 215 3.14 15.33 5.69
CA SER A 215 3.42 15.03 7.11
C SER A 215 2.18 15.08 7.98
N SER A 216 1.26 16.01 7.71
CA SER A 216 -0.04 16.08 8.37
C SER A 216 -0.92 14.86 8.04
N VAL A 217 -0.96 14.42 6.78
CA VAL A 217 -1.68 13.22 6.34
C VAL A 217 -1.11 11.97 7.01
N MET A 218 0.21 11.83 7.07
CA MET A 218 0.87 10.75 7.81
C MET A 218 0.52 10.76 9.29
N THR A 219 0.49 11.94 9.91
CA THR A 219 0.11 12.09 11.33
C THR A 219 -1.32 11.60 11.58
N LEU A 220 -2.27 11.99 10.72
CA LEU A 220 -3.65 11.53 10.84
C LEU A 220 -3.80 10.04 10.57
N ALA A 221 -3.13 9.52 9.55
CA ALA A 221 -3.11 8.09 9.28
C ALA A 221 -2.59 7.32 10.50
N GLY A 222 -1.42 7.73 11.00
CA GLY A 222 -0.74 7.11 12.13
C GLY A 222 -1.53 7.15 13.42
N SER A 223 -2.36 8.18 13.67
CA SER A 223 -3.18 8.33 14.89
C SER A 223 -4.20 7.20 15.13
N GLY A 224 -4.59 6.47 14.08
CA GLY A 224 -5.50 5.32 14.17
C GLY A 224 -4.86 3.95 13.99
N LEU A 225 -3.53 3.85 13.86
CA LEU A 225 -2.84 2.57 13.66
C LEU A 225 -2.45 1.92 15.00
N GLY A 226 -2.70 0.61 15.12
CA GLY A 226 -2.18 -0.19 16.23
C GLY A 226 -0.64 -0.25 16.25
N ARG A 227 -0.01 -0.37 15.07
CA ARG A 227 1.45 -0.22 14.92
C ARG A 227 1.79 1.06 14.17
N ARG A 228 2.24 2.07 14.91
CA ARG A 228 2.48 3.43 14.39
C ARG A 228 3.52 3.49 13.27
N GLY A 229 4.53 2.62 13.31
CA GLY A 229 5.55 2.50 12.24
C GLY A 229 4.99 2.14 10.86
N ARG A 230 3.78 1.58 10.76
CA ARG A 230 3.12 1.29 9.47
C ARG A 230 2.82 2.55 8.66
N VAL A 231 2.86 3.73 9.27
CA VAL A 231 2.65 5.02 8.61
C VAL A 231 3.58 5.24 7.40
N VAL A 232 4.77 4.64 7.41
CA VAL A 232 5.74 4.67 6.29
C VAL A 232 5.12 4.23 4.96
N TRP A 233 4.14 3.33 5.00
CA TRP A 233 3.49 2.81 3.80
C TRP A 233 2.51 3.78 3.15
N VAL A 234 2.04 4.80 3.88
CA VAL A 234 1.12 5.81 3.32
C VAL A 234 1.78 6.55 2.15
N PRO A 235 2.98 7.16 2.31
CA PRO A 235 3.67 7.78 1.18
C PRO A 235 4.18 6.79 0.14
N LEU A 236 4.57 5.57 0.53
CA LEU A 236 5.02 4.57 -0.46
C LEU A 236 3.88 4.18 -1.42
N ILE A 237 2.66 4.02 -0.90
CA ILE A 237 1.46 3.80 -1.73
C ILE A 237 1.17 5.05 -2.58
N ALA A 238 1.21 6.24 -2.00
CA ALA A 238 1.01 7.50 -2.73
C ALA A 238 2.02 7.69 -3.87
N ALA A 239 3.30 7.35 -3.64
CA ALA A 239 4.37 7.37 -4.63
C ALA A 239 4.11 6.35 -5.75
N GLY A 240 3.67 5.14 -5.39
CA GLY A 240 3.26 4.13 -6.37
C GLY A 240 2.10 4.58 -7.25
N LEU A 241 1.11 5.27 -6.68
CA LEU A 241 0.03 5.90 -7.46
C LEU A 241 0.55 7.04 -8.34
N LYS A 242 1.47 7.87 -7.82
CA LYS A 242 2.10 8.96 -8.58
C LYS A 242 2.86 8.44 -9.81
N ALA A 243 3.47 7.27 -9.71
CA ALA A 243 4.15 6.60 -10.84
C ALA A 243 3.20 6.27 -12.01
N LEU A 244 1.91 6.06 -11.71
CA LEU A 244 0.85 5.78 -12.70
C LEU A 244 0.23 7.04 -13.30
N SER A 245 0.58 8.24 -12.81
CA SER A 245 0.00 9.48 -13.33
C SER A 245 0.45 9.78 -14.77
N PRO A 246 -0.44 10.32 -15.64
CA PRO A 246 -0.11 10.60 -17.06
C PRO A 246 0.90 11.73 -17.26
N ALA A 247 0.99 12.65 -16.29
CA ALA A 247 1.65 13.94 -16.46
C ALA A 247 3.09 13.99 -15.92
N GLY A 248 4.03 14.46 -16.75
CA GLY A 248 5.34 14.98 -16.33
C GLY A 248 6.45 13.95 -16.04
N SER A 249 7.60 14.44 -15.59
CA SER A 249 8.75 13.64 -15.16
C SER A 249 8.45 12.95 -13.81
N ARG A 250 7.79 11.79 -13.91
CA ARG A 250 7.25 10.97 -12.80
C ARG A 250 8.24 10.65 -11.67
N LEU A 251 9.53 10.61 -11.99
CA LEU A 251 10.57 10.11 -11.09
C LEU A 251 10.86 11.02 -9.90
N ARG A 252 11.07 12.32 -10.13
CA ARG A 252 11.50 13.24 -9.06
C ARG A 252 10.45 13.35 -7.94
N PRO A 253 9.14 13.49 -8.24
CA PRO A 253 8.11 13.50 -7.21
C PRO A 253 7.98 12.14 -6.49
N MET A 254 8.11 11.02 -7.21
CA MET A 254 8.00 9.68 -6.61
C MET A 254 9.09 9.45 -5.55
N LEU A 255 10.35 9.76 -5.86
CA LEU A 255 11.45 9.65 -4.90
C LEU A 255 11.28 10.60 -3.72
N ALA A 256 10.78 11.81 -3.96
CA ALA A 256 10.50 12.77 -2.91
C ALA A 256 9.51 12.20 -1.89
N ILE A 257 8.35 11.74 -2.37
CA ILE A 257 7.27 11.22 -1.54
C ILE A 257 7.70 9.96 -0.78
N SER A 258 8.41 9.03 -1.44
CA SER A 258 8.91 7.82 -0.78
C SER A 258 9.87 8.14 0.36
N MET A 259 10.83 9.05 0.15
CA MET A 259 11.79 9.43 1.18
C MET A 259 11.14 10.18 2.35
N GLN A 260 10.12 11.01 2.08
CA GLN A 260 9.31 11.63 3.15
C GLN A 260 8.68 10.57 4.07
N GLY A 261 8.17 9.48 3.49
CA GLY A 261 7.65 8.35 4.26
C GLY A 261 8.71 7.66 5.11
N LEU A 262 9.88 7.37 4.54
CA LEU A 262 10.99 6.75 5.26
C LEU A 262 11.48 7.61 6.43
N LEU A 263 11.65 8.92 6.20
CA LEU A 263 12.08 9.86 7.22
C LEU A 263 11.07 10.00 8.36
N TYR A 264 9.80 10.20 8.02
CA TYR A 264 8.73 10.33 9.02
C TYR A 264 8.54 9.02 9.79
N GLY A 265 8.42 7.89 9.07
CA GLY A 265 8.24 6.57 9.67
C GLY A 265 9.43 6.16 10.53
N GLY A 266 10.66 6.50 10.10
CA GLY A 266 11.89 6.29 10.86
C GLY A 266 11.89 7.06 12.17
N ALA A 267 11.56 8.36 12.14
CA ALA A 267 11.47 9.18 13.34
C ALA A 267 10.43 8.65 14.35
N VAL A 268 9.23 8.30 13.87
CA VAL A 268 8.17 7.72 14.71
C VAL A 268 8.55 6.36 15.28
N THR A 269 9.27 5.53 14.52
CA THR A 269 9.69 4.21 14.98
C THR A 269 10.83 4.31 16.00
N ALA A 270 11.77 5.25 15.81
CA ALA A 270 12.91 5.45 16.70
C ALA A 270 12.53 6.16 18.02
N LEU A 271 11.67 7.17 17.95
CA LEU A 271 11.38 8.05 19.09
C LEU A 271 9.98 7.82 19.68
N GLY A 272 9.19 6.95 19.07
CA GLY A 272 7.83 6.63 19.48
C GLY A 272 6.77 7.63 19.00
N TRP A 273 5.51 7.32 19.29
CA TRP A 273 4.36 8.16 18.94
C TRP A 273 4.08 9.20 20.02
N ASN A 274 4.98 10.17 20.14
CA ASN A 274 4.88 11.33 21.03
C ASN A 274 5.15 12.63 20.26
N ALA A 275 5.08 13.77 20.95
CA ALA A 275 5.30 15.08 20.35
C ALA A 275 6.66 15.17 19.65
N LEU A 276 7.69 14.58 20.25
CA LEU A 276 9.06 14.65 19.74
C LEU A 276 9.23 13.79 18.48
N GLY A 277 8.76 12.54 18.47
CA GLY A 277 8.82 11.67 17.28
C GLY A 277 7.97 12.18 16.11
N VAL A 278 6.76 12.67 16.38
CA VAL A 278 5.88 13.26 15.37
C VAL A 278 6.42 14.60 14.86
N GLY A 279 6.86 15.48 15.77
CA GLY A 279 7.44 16.77 15.43
C GLY A 279 8.73 16.64 14.62
N LEU A 280 9.66 15.77 15.03
CA LEU A 280 10.88 15.49 14.29
C LEU A 280 10.57 14.84 12.94
N GLY A 281 9.61 13.92 12.88
CA GLY A 281 9.17 13.33 11.61
C GLY A 281 8.67 14.39 10.63
N GLY A 282 7.84 15.33 11.09
CA GLY A 282 7.40 16.48 10.30
C GLY A 282 8.55 17.39 9.87
N TRP A 283 9.50 17.64 10.78
CA TRP A 283 10.69 18.44 10.50
C TRP A 283 11.57 17.82 9.42
N LEU A 284 11.86 16.52 9.51
CA LEU A 284 12.67 15.80 8.51
C LEU A 284 12.01 15.81 7.13
N VAL A 285 10.67 15.70 7.07
CA VAL A 285 9.90 15.79 5.82
C VAL A 285 10.06 17.17 5.16
N GLY A 286 9.97 18.24 5.94
CA GLY A 286 10.18 19.61 5.45
C GLY A 286 11.64 19.87 5.03
N ALA A 287 12.59 19.46 5.87
CA ALA A 287 14.02 19.58 5.61
C ALA A 287 14.41 18.85 4.32
N TRP A 288 13.88 17.64 4.10
CA TRP A 288 14.07 16.90 2.86
C TRP A 288 13.48 17.61 1.64
N ALA A 289 12.30 18.22 1.76
CA ALA A 289 11.70 18.96 0.65
C ALA A 289 12.55 20.16 0.22
N ALA A 290 13.26 20.80 1.16
CA ALA A 290 14.22 21.86 0.86
C ALA A 290 15.53 21.34 0.26
N SER A 291 16.04 20.20 0.74
CA SER A 291 17.35 19.67 0.35
C SER A 291 17.33 18.77 -0.88
N GLN A 292 16.18 18.20 -1.25
CA GLN A 292 16.06 17.19 -2.33
C GLN A 292 16.70 17.67 -3.64
N GLY A 293 16.45 18.92 -4.05
CA GLY A 293 16.99 19.46 -5.29
C GLY A 293 18.52 19.51 -5.28
N ILE A 294 19.11 19.92 -4.16
CA ILE A 294 20.55 20.03 -3.96
C ILE A 294 21.18 18.62 -3.97
N VAL A 295 20.60 17.67 -3.24
CA VAL A 295 21.09 16.29 -3.16
C VAL A 295 21.06 15.60 -4.52
N LEU A 296 19.96 15.76 -5.27
CA LEU A 296 19.84 15.19 -6.62
C LEU A 296 20.85 15.82 -7.59
N GLN A 297 21.07 17.12 -7.49
CA GLN A 297 22.07 17.80 -8.32
C GLN A 297 23.48 17.33 -7.96
N TRP A 298 23.79 17.22 -6.68
CA TRP A 298 25.08 16.72 -6.19
C TRP A 298 25.33 15.27 -6.63
N LEU A 299 24.29 14.42 -6.64
CA LEU A 299 24.42 13.05 -7.14
C LEU A 299 24.84 13.02 -8.63
N LEU A 300 24.22 13.87 -9.46
CA LEU A 300 24.47 13.95 -10.90
C LEU A 300 25.83 14.60 -11.23
N VAL A 301 26.17 15.67 -10.53
CA VAL A 301 27.29 16.56 -10.85
C VAL A 301 28.55 16.24 -10.03
N GLY A 302 28.40 15.69 -8.83
CA GLY A 302 29.49 15.41 -7.90
C GLY A 302 30.08 16.67 -7.25
N GLU A 303 31.36 16.62 -6.92
CA GLU A 303 32.11 17.70 -6.27
C GLU A 303 32.18 18.98 -7.11
N HIS A 304 31.99 18.90 -8.43
CA HIS A 304 31.90 20.06 -9.30
C HIS A 304 30.76 21.01 -8.92
N LEU A 305 29.71 20.51 -8.24
CA LEU A 305 28.65 21.36 -7.72
C LEU A 305 29.18 22.28 -6.61
N LEU A 306 30.01 21.74 -5.72
CA LEU A 306 30.63 22.50 -4.63
C LEU A 306 31.64 23.52 -5.19
N ARG A 307 32.45 23.12 -6.18
CA ARG A 307 33.36 24.05 -6.87
C ARG A 307 32.62 25.20 -7.57
N ALA A 308 31.53 24.89 -8.27
CA ALA A 308 30.71 25.90 -8.94
C ALA A 308 30.12 26.90 -7.92
N TYR A 309 29.75 26.38 -6.75
CA TYR A 309 29.20 27.16 -5.67
C TYR A 309 30.26 28.06 -5.02
N ASP A 310 31.45 27.53 -4.72
CA ASP A 310 32.57 28.31 -4.18
C ASP A 310 32.98 29.42 -5.16
N ALA A 311 33.05 29.12 -6.46
CA ALA A 311 33.31 30.11 -7.50
C ALA A 311 32.26 31.24 -7.52
N LEU A 312 30.98 30.89 -7.39
CA LEU A 312 29.89 31.86 -7.33
C LEU A 312 29.96 32.72 -6.07
N THR A 313 30.22 32.11 -4.90
CA THR A 313 30.36 32.86 -3.65
C THR A 313 31.54 33.82 -3.66
N GLY A 314 32.69 33.40 -4.20
CA GLY A 314 33.86 34.24 -4.37
C GLY A 314 33.62 35.37 -5.37
N TRP A 315 32.77 35.16 -6.38
CA TRP A 315 32.35 36.23 -7.29
C TRP A 315 31.43 37.25 -6.58
N VAL A 316 30.40 36.78 -5.86
CA VAL A 316 29.46 37.66 -5.12
C VAL A 316 30.19 38.47 -4.05
N ALA A 317 31.05 37.82 -3.25
CA ALA A 317 31.80 38.49 -2.19
C ALA A 317 32.69 39.63 -2.73
N ARG A 318 33.30 39.43 -3.90
CA ARG A 318 34.14 40.44 -4.56
C ARG A 318 33.33 41.60 -5.17
N HIS A 319 32.13 41.34 -5.71
CA HIS A 319 31.33 42.36 -6.38
C HIS A 319 30.40 43.15 -5.45
N TRP A 320 29.98 42.58 -4.32
CA TRP A 320 28.94 43.17 -3.47
C TRP A 320 29.46 43.65 -2.11
N HIS A 321 30.75 43.46 -1.80
CA HIS A 321 31.39 43.85 -0.53
C HIS A 321 30.67 43.38 0.76
N VAL A 322 29.73 42.45 0.63
CA VAL A 322 29.11 41.77 1.77
C VAL A 322 30.06 40.64 2.15
N GLY A 323 30.47 40.58 3.42
CA GLY A 323 31.09 39.39 3.98
C GLY A 323 30.09 38.25 3.81
N ALA A 324 30.26 37.45 2.75
CA ALA A 324 29.26 36.48 2.38
C ALA A 324 29.09 35.54 3.58
N PRO A 325 27.92 35.49 4.25
CA PRO A 325 27.66 34.38 5.16
C PRO A 325 27.95 33.14 4.33
N ALA A 326 28.81 32.25 4.85
CA ALA A 326 29.19 31.04 4.13
C ALA A 326 27.91 30.47 3.55
N LEU A 327 27.77 30.40 2.23
CA LEU A 327 26.46 30.23 1.58
C LEU A 327 25.81 28.92 2.07
N GLY A 328 26.64 27.96 2.53
CA GLY A 328 26.22 26.79 3.30
C GLY A 328 25.38 27.08 4.57
N ALA A 329 25.67 28.13 5.33
CA ALA A 329 24.85 28.62 6.44
C ALA A 329 23.48 29.14 5.98
N VAL A 330 23.41 29.79 4.81
CA VAL A 330 22.13 30.21 4.21
C VAL A 330 21.31 28.99 3.79
N ILE A 331 21.93 28.01 3.13
CA ILE A 331 21.30 26.73 2.78
C ILE A 331 20.84 25.99 4.04
N ALA A 332 21.69 25.91 5.07
CA ALA A 332 21.36 25.25 6.32
C ALA A 332 20.19 25.95 7.03
N GLY A 333 20.21 27.28 7.11
CA GLY A 333 19.11 28.09 7.65
C GLY A 333 17.81 27.87 6.87
N TRP A 334 17.88 27.77 5.54
CA TRP A 334 16.74 27.46 4.69
C TRP A 334 16.14 26.08 4.97
N ILE A 335 16.98 25.04 5.07
CA ILE A 335 16.57 23.67 5.40
C ILE A 335 15.94 23.62 6.79
N VAL A 336 16.54 24.27 7.79
CA VAL A 336 16.04 24.34 9.16
C VAL A 336 14.68 25.04 9.20
N LEU A 337 14.51 26.16 8.50
CA LEU A 337 13.26 26.91 8.43
C LEU A 337 12.14 26.06 7.81
N TRP A 338 12.41 25.37 6.70
CA TRP A 338 11.44 24.49 6.06
C TRP A 338 11.05 23.32 6.96
N GLY A 339 12.02 22.71 7.62
CA GLY A 339 11.77 21.70 8.63
C GLY A 339 10.92 22.24 9.76
N ALA A 340 11.22 23.44 10.29
CA ALA A 340 10.46 24.03 11.39
C ALA A 340 8.99 24.26 11.02
N VAL A 341 8.71 24.83 9.84
CA VAL A 341 7.34 25.05 9.38
C VAL A 341 6.59 23.73 9.22
N ALA A 342 7.18 22.72 8.57
CA ALA A 342 6.54 21.42 8.41
C ALA A 342 6.35 20.69 9.75
N GLY A 343 7.33 20.75 10.65
CA GLY A 343 7.26 20.19 12.00
C GLY A 343 6.15 20.83 12.83
N VAL A 344 6.03 22.16 12.82
CA VAL A 344 4.95 22.89 13.50
C VAL A 344 3.59 22.53 12.90
N ALA A 345 3.44 22.51 11.57
CA ALA A 345 2.19 22.10 10.92
C ALA A 345 1.78 20.67 11.31
N THR A 346 2.76 19.77 11.40
CA THR A 346 2.58 18.38 11.84
C THR A 346 2.10 18.31 13.30
N LEU A 347 2.73 19.08 14.20
CA LEU A 347 2.35 19.14 15.62
C LEU A 347 0.95 19.75 15.83
N ILE A 348 0.59 20.76 15.05
CA ILE A 348 -0.77 21.32 15.06
C ILE A 348 -1.78 20.25 14.66
N THR A 349 -1.51 19.50 13.58
CA THR A 349 -2.36 18.40 13.14
C THR A 349 -2.43 17.28 14.18
N TRP A 350 -1.33 16.96 14.83
CA TRP A 350 -1.28 15.96 15.90
C TRP A 350 -2.16 16.33 17.09
N ARG A 351 -2.12 17.60 17.53
CA ARG A 351 -2.95 18.12 18.61
C ARG A 351 -4.43 18.21 18.22
N ARG A 352 -4.73 18.71 17.02
CA ARG A 352 -6.11 18.94 16.55
C ARG A 352 -6.79 17.68 16.02
N ARG A 353 -6.04 16.62 15.72
CA ARG A 353 -6.50 15.35 15.11
C ARG A 353 -7.37 15.54 13.85
N SER A 354 -7.17 16.64 13.15
CA SER A 354 -7.98 17.02 11.98
C SER A 354 -7.15 17.78 10.97
N LEU A 355 -7.51 17.63 9.70
CA LEU A 355 -7.06 18.48 8.59
C LEU A 355 -8.14 19.54 8.30
N PRO A 356 -7.79 20.69 7.72
CA PRO A 356 -8.78 21.63 7.19
C PRO A 356 -9.73 20.95 6.18
N ARG A 357 -11.03 21.28 6.23
CA ARG A 357 -12.09 20.62 5.43
C ARG A 357 -11.77 20.55 3.93
N ARG A 358 -11.27 21.65 3.35
CA ARG A 358 -10.88 21.71 1.93
C ARG A 358 -9.87 20.63 1.52
N PHE A 359 -8.91 20.29 2.38
CA PHE A 359 -7.94 19.24 2.09
C PHE A 359 -8.53 17.83 2.27
N GLN A 360 -9.44 17.66 3.22
CA GLN A 360 -10.18 16.39 3.36
C GLN A 360 -11.04 16.12 2.12
N GLU A 361 -11.71 17.13 1.59
CA GLU A 361 -12.47 17.05 0.35
C GLU A 361 -11.57 16.66 -0.83
N LEU A 362 -10.40 17.29 -0.97
CA LEU A 362 -9.44 16.92 -2.03
C LEU A 362 -8.88 15.50 -1.88
N MET A 363 -8.67 15.00 -0.66
CA MET A 363 -8.30 13.59 -0.42
C MET A 363 -9.40 12.61 -0.80
N SER A 364 -10.65 13.04 -0.65
CA SER A 364 -11.82 12.22 -0.97
C SER A 364 -12.14 12.21 -2.47
N ARG A 365 -11.59 13.15 -3.26
CA ARG A 365 -11.74 13.14 -4.71
C ARG A 365 -11.08 11.88 -5.28
N ARG A 366 -11.86 11.12 -6.05
CA ARG A 366 -11.37 9.90 -6.69
C ARG A 366 -10.29 10.24 -7.70
N LEU A 367 -9.35 9.31 -7.84
CA LEU A 367 -8.21 9.38 -8.77
C LEU A 367 -8.70 9.21 -10.22
N GLU A 368 -9.21 10.28 -10.82
CA GLU A 368 -9.63 10.29 -12.22
C GLU A 368 -8.44 10.48 -13.18
N GLY A 369 -8.46 9.78 -14.31
CA GLY A 369 -7.46 9.94 -15.37
C GLY A 369 -6.11 9.21 -15.16
N LEU A 370 -5.99 8.33 -14.16
CA LEU A 370 -4.80 7.47 -14.02
C LEU A 370 -4.67 6.49 -15.18
N ARG A 371 -3.43 6.20 -15.58
CA ARG A 371 -3.13 5.18 -16.59
C ARG A 371 -3.64 3.83 -16.13
N ASP A 372 -4.10 3.01 -17.05
CA ASP A 372 -4.63 1.69 -16.74
C ASP A 372 -3.57 0.79 -16.07
N PRO A 373 -3.70 0.41 -14.78
CA PRO A 373 -2.84 -0.60 -14.17
C PRO A 373 -2.96 -2.01 -14.79
N ASP A 374 -3.95 -2.28 -15.64
CA ASP A 374 -4.09 -3.47 -16.48
C ASP A 374 -3.46 -3.31 -17.87
N ALA A 375 -2.98 -2.11 -18.23
CA ALA A 375 -2.23 -1.96 -19.48
C ALA A 375 -1.00 -2.88 -19.46
N PRO A 376 -0.68 -3.54 -20.59
CA PRO A 376 0.50 -4.39 -20.66
C PRO A 376 1.73 -3.59 -20.24
N PRO A 377 2.58 -4.16 -19.37
CA PRO A 377 3.73 -3.45 -18.86
C PRO A 377 4.63 -3.06 -20.03
N PRO A 378 5.28 -1.87 -19.97
CA PRO A 378 6.25 -1.52 -20.98
C PRO A 378 7.33 -2.60 -20.98
N THR A 379 7.62 -3.15 -22.15
CA THR A 379 8.70 -4.14 -22.28
C THR A 379 10.01 -3.52 -21.79
N ARG A 380 10.97 -4.34 -21.32
CA ARG A 380 12.29 -3.82 -20.89
C ARG A 380 12.91 -2.88 -21.94
N ARG A 381 12.74 -3.22 -23.23
CA ARG A 381 13.14 -2.36 -24.37
C ARG A 381 12.40 -1.03 -24.38
N GLN A 382 11.07 -1.02 -24.23
CA GLN A 382 10.29 0.22 -24.18
C GLN A 382 10.64 1.09 -22.98
N ALA A 383 10.93 0.51 -21.81
CA ALA A 383 11.37 1.24 -20.62
C ALA A 383 12.74 1.91 -20.84
N VAL A 384 13.69 1.20 -21.47
CA VAL A 384 15.01 1.72 -21.86
C VAL A 384 14.89 2.85 -22.88
N LEU A 385 14.18 2.63 -24.00
CA LEU A 385 13.96 3.64 -25.05
C LEU A 385 13.30 4.91 -24.50
N SER A 386 12.35 4.69 -23.61
CA SER A 386 11.67 5.74 -22.88
C SER A 386 12.59 6.54 -21.94
N GLY A 387 13.52 5.87 -21.24
CA GLY A 387 14.52 6.50 -20.39
C GLY A 387 15.50 7.34 -21.21
N LEU A 388 15.91 6.85 -22.38
CA LEU A 388 16.70 7.62 -23.35
C LEU A 388 15.95 8.87 -23.82
N ARG A 389 14.65 8.78 -24.07
CA ARG A 389 13.82 9.94 -24.43
C ARG A 389 13.68 10.96 -23.29
N ASP A 390 13.78 10.54 -22.03
CA ASP A 390 13.78 11.49 -20.91
C ASP A 390 15.12 12.24 -20.79
N LEU A 391 16.24 11.59 -21.16
CA LEU A 391 17.56 12.23 -21.24
C LEU A 391 17.64 13.28 -22.34
N SER A 392 16.86 13.16 -23.44
CA SER A 392 16.88 14.16 -24.51
C SER A 392 16.09 15.44 -24.18
N ARG A 393 15.44 15.52 -23.02
CA ARG A 393 14.66 16.71 -22.65
C ARG A 393 15.56 17.88 -22.25
N PRO A 394 15.26 19.13 -22.70
CA PRO A 394 16.04 20.31 -22.33
C PRO A 394 16.16 20.53 -20.82
N ALA A 395 15.10 20.18 -20.07
CA ALA A 395 15.06 20.31 -18.62
C ALA A 395 16.09 19.44 -17.86
N PHE A 396 16.64 18.41 -18.51
CA PHE A 396 17.73 17.60 -17.96
C PHE A 396 19.08 18.29 -18.18
N TRP A 397 19.33 18.80 -19.38
CA TRP A 397 20.61 19.39 -19.78
C TRP A 397 20.82 20.81 -19.27
N LEU A 398 19.78 21.63 -19.17
CA LEU A 398 19.93 23.05 -18.80
C LEU A 398 20.70 23.25 -17.48
N PRO A 399 20.37 22.56 -16.36
CA PRO A 399 21.14 22.70 -15.12
C PRO A 399 22.59 22.19 -15.24
N LEU A 400 22.82 21.14 -16.03
CA LEU A 400 24.15 20.59 -16.29
C LEU A 400 25.02 21.57 -17.08
N LEU A 401 24.45 22.21 -18.10
CA LEU A 401 25.14 23.20 -18.94
C LEU A 401 25.47 24.46 -18.14
N VAL A 402 24.56 24.93 -17.28
CA VAL A 402 24.82 26.07 -16.40
C VAL A 402 25.98 25.76 -15.45
N ILE A 403 25.99 24.58 -14.82
CA ILE A 403 27.10 24.20 -13.95
C ILE A 403 28.39 24.01 -14.73
N ALA A 404 28.35 23.38 -15.91
CA ALA A 404 29.50 23.23 -16.78
C ALA A 404 30.10 24.60 -17.12
N ALA A 405 29.26 25.57 -17.50
CA ALA A 405 29.69 26.92 -17.82
C ALA A 405 30.36 27.62 -16.62
N VAL A 406 29.78 27.51 -15.42
CA VAL A 406 30.37 28.09 -14.20
C VAL A 406 31.71 27.43 -13.86
N VAL A 407 31.80 26.11 -13.95
CA VAL A 407 33.00 25.34 -13.61
C VAL A 407 34.13 25.60 -14.62
N LEU A 408 33.81 25.68 -15.92
CA LEU A 408 34.77 26.07 -16.96
C LEU A 408 35.22 27.53 -16.81
N ALA A 409 34.29 28.44 -16.50
CA ALA A 409 34.63 29.85 -16.22
C ALA A 409 35.50 30.00 -14.96
N ALA A 410 35.41 29.06 -14.02
CA ALA A 410 36.26 28.97 -12.84
C ALA A 410 37.63 28.30 -13.11
N GLY A 411 37.94 27.96 -14.37
CA GLY A 411 39.24 27.42 -14.78
C GLY A 411 39.35 25.90 -14.79
N ALA A 412 38.24 25.16 -14.66
CA ALA A 412 38.27 23.71 -14.82
C ALA A 412 38.55 23.30 -16.27
N SER A 413 39.12 22.10 -16.45
CA SER A 413 39.41 21.55 -17.76
C SER A 413 38.15 21.06 -18.48
N TRP A 414 38.21 21.01 -19.82
CA TRP A 414 37.16 20.40 -20.63
C TRP A 414 36.95 18.91 -20.33
N SER A 415 37.99 18.21 -19.87
CA SER A 415 37.88 16.80 -19.46
C SER A 415 36.98 16.64 -18.24
N ASP A 416 37.06 17.55 -17.26
CA ASP A 416 36.24 17.52 -16.05
C ASP A 416 34.76 17.76 -16.39
N ALA A 417 34.49 18.73 -17.27
CA ALA A 417 33.14 18.99 -17.76
C ALA A 417 32.57 17.80 -18.56
N ALA A 418 33.41 17.12 -19.36
CA ALA A 418 33.02 15.93 -20.09
C ALA A 418 32.67 14.76 -19.15
N TRP A 419 33.51 14.49 -18.14
CA TRP A 419 33.26 13.44 -17.14
C TRP A 419 32.01 13.71 -16.31
N MET A 420 31.74 14.98 -15.97
CA MET A 420 30.50 15.39 -15.34
C MET A 420 29.28 15.06 -16.22
N GLY A 421 29.36 15.34 -17.53
CA GLY A 421 28.33 14.98 -18.50
C GLY A 421 28.08 13.48 -18.58
N VAL A 422 29.14 12.68 -18.69
CA VAL A 422 29.06 11.20 -18.73
C VAL A 422 28.40 10.67 -17.47
N ARG A 423 28.87 11.09 -16.29
CA ARG A 423 28.30 10.68 -14.99
C ARG A 423 26.81 11.01 -14.91
N ALA A 424 26.42 12.22 -15.28
CA ALA A 424 25.03 12.64 -15.23
C ALA A 424 24.14 11.82 -16.18
N VAL A 425 24.62 11.52 -17.39
CA VAL A 425 23.92 10.65 -18.35
C VAL A 425 23.79 9.23 -17.81
N THR A 426 24.84 8.64 -17.27
CA THR A 426 24.82 7.28 -16.71
C THR A 426 23.86 7.17 -15.54
N LEU A 427 23.96 8.07 -14.57
CA LEU A 427 23.06 8.09 -13.41
C LEU A 427 21.63 8.42 -13.83
N GLY A 428 21.43 9.41 -14.70
CA GLY A 428 20.12 9.75 -15.25
C GLY A 428 19.47 8.55 -15.94
N PHE A 429 20.21 7.85 -16.80
CA PHE A 429 19.76 6.65 -17.49
C PHE A 429 19.32 5.54 -16.52
N LEU A 430 20.17 5.23 -15.53
CA LEU A 430 19.88 4.20 -14.52
C LEU A 430 18.62 4.55 -13.73
N ILE A 431 18.52 5.79 -13.24
CA ILE A 431 17.39 6.20 -12.41
C ILE A 431 16.10 6.26 -13.25
N PHE A 432 16.12 6.80 -14.48
CA PHE A 432 14.94 6.85 -15.35
C PHE A 432 14.44 5.46 -15.76
N THR A 433 15.37 4.54 -16.04
CA THR A 433 15.04 3.17 -16.44
C THR A 433 14.48 2.38 -15.25
N ALA A 434 15.10 2.48 -14.07
CA ALA A 434 14.60 1.87 -12.84
C ALA A 434 13.19 2.38 -12.51
N ALA A 435 12.96 3.69 -12.60
CA ALA A 435 11.67 4.29 -12.37
C ALA A 435 10.58 3.80 -13.33
N ARG A 436 10.90 3.65 -14.62
CA ARG A 436 9.94 3.19 -15.62
C ARG A 436 9.69 1.68 -15.58
N SER A 437 10.57 0.91 -14.94
CA SER A 437 10.35 -0.51 -14.64
C SER A 437 9.49 -0.76 -13.40
N PHE A 438 9.16 0.28 -12.62
CA PHE A 438 8.38 0.13 -11.40
C PHE A 438 6.90 -0.09 -11.69
N GLU A 439 6.38 -1.24 -11.26
CA GLU A 439 4.98 -1.64 -11.42
C GLU A 439 4.33 -1.91 -10.06
N PRO A 440 3.38 -1.08 -9.61
CA PRO A 440 2.74 -1.22 -8.31
C PRO A 440 2.08 -2.58 -8.07
N ARG A 441 1.45 -3.18 -9.10
CA ARG A 441 0.81 -4.51 -8.96
C ARG A 441 1.81 -5.66 -8.86
N ARG A 442 2.91 -5.62 -9.63
CA ARG A 442 4.00 -6.59 -9.48
C ARG A 442 4.63 -6.50 -8.10
N LEU A 443 4.75 -5.29 -7.55
CA LEU A 443 5.19 -5.09 -6.18
C LEU A 443 4.21 -5.72 -5.18
N ALA A 444 2.90 -5.51 -5.31
CA ALA A 444 1.90 -6.17 -4.45
C ALA A 444 1.99 -7.71 -4.53
N ALA A 445 2.09 -8.27 -5.73
CA ALA A 445 2.25 -9.72 -5.92
C ALA A 445 3.57 -10.25 -5.36
N TRP A 446 4.66 -9.50 -5.50
CA TRP A 446 5.96 -9.84 -4.92
C TRP A 446 5.94 -9.78 -3.39
N LEU A 447 5.30 -8.75 -2.81
CA LEU A 447 5.10 -8.61 -1.36
C LEU A 447 4.30 -9.79 -0.80
N ARG A 448 3.20 -10.16 -1.47
CA ARG A 448 2.39 -11.34 -1.08
C ARG A 448 3.22 -12.62 -1.09
N ARG A 449 4.03 -12.84 -2.14
CA ARG A 449 4.93 -14.02 -2.22
C ARG A 449 6.01 -14.05 -1.13
N ARG A 450 6.44 -12.87 -0.64
CA ARG A 450 7.39 -12.73 0.49
C ARG A 450 6.71 -12.82 1.87
N GLY A 451 5.40 -13.09 1.93
CA GLY A 451 4.63 -13.14 3.19
C GLY A 451 4.19 -11.78 3.72
N HIS A 452 4.47 -10.68 3.00
CA HIS A 452 4.04 -9.33 3.37
C HIS A 452 2.63 -9.04 2.83
N TRP A 453 1.62 -9.77 3.32
CA TRP A 453 0.23 -9.65 2.87
C TRP A 453 -0.38 -8.27 3.14
N GLY A 454 -0.05 -7.65 4.29
CA GLY A 454 -0.64 -6.37 4.71
C GLY A 454 -0.37 -5.21 3.75
N PRO A 455 0.90 -4.88 3.44
CA PRO A 455 1.24 -3.89 2.41
C PRO A 455 0.65 -4.21 1.04
N ALA A 456 0.59 -5.49 0.66
CA ALA A 456 0.01 -5.91 -0.62
C ALA A 456 -1.49 -5.58 -0.71
N VAL A 457 -2.27 -5.92 0.33
CA VAL A 457 -3.70 -5.60 0.41
C VAL A 457 -3.94 -4.08 0.44
N ALA A 458 -3.12 -3.34 1.18
CA ALA A 458 -3.22 -1.88 1.24
C ALA A 458 -2.99 -1.22 -0.14
N LEU A 459 -1.98 -1.70 -0.88
CA LEU A 459 -1.66 -1.21 -2.22
C LEU A 459 -2.73 -1.61 -3.24
N GLU A 460 -3.22 -2.85 -3.22
CA GLU A 460 -4.30 -3.30 -4.10
C GLU A 460 -5.59 -2.52 -3.87
N LYS A 461 -5.97 -2.26 -2.61
CA LYS A 461 -7.13 -1.42 -2.30
C LYS A 461 -6.98 -0.02 -2.87
N ALA A 462 -5.81 0.59 -2.70
CA ALA A 462 -5.53 1.93 -3.22
C ALA A 462 -5.64 1.98 -4.75
N LEU A 463 -5.28 0.89 -5.43
CA LEU A 463 -5.43 0.74 -6.88
C LEU A 463 -6.89 0.46 -7.30
N ARG A 464 -7.66 -0.33 -6.53
CA ARG A 464 -9.07 -0.69 -6.82
C ARG A 464 -10.08 0.43 -6.60
N GLY A 465 -9.74 1.49 -5.85
CA GLY A 465 -10.55 2.71 -5.76
C GLY A 465 -10.92 3.35 -7.12
N ARG A 466 -10.32 2.83 -8.20
CA ARG A 466 -10.55 3.08 -9.63
C ARG A 466 -11.87 2.53 -10.20
N GLU A 467 -12.39 1.39 -9.73
CA GLU A 467 -13.24 0.52 -10.57
C GLU A 467 -14.77 0.75 -10.48
N ARG A 468 -15.28 1.56 -9.55
CA ARG A 468 -16.73 1.72 -9.30
C ARG A 468 -17.51 2.59 -10.32
N ARG A 469 -17.11 2.65 -11.60
CA ARG A 469 -17.90 3.26 -12.71
C ARG A 469 -17.67 2.58 -14.06
N ARG A 470 -17.79 1.25 -14.10
CA ARG A 470 -18.06 0.50 -15.34
C ARG A 470 -19.28 -0.41 -15.21
N GLY A 471 -20.24 -0.01 -14.37
CA GLY A 471 -21.59 -0.56 -14.31
C GLY A 471 -22.57 0.57 -14.55
#